data_AF-A0A330LU29-F1
#
_entry.id   AF-A0A330LU29-F1
#
_cell.length_a   1.000
_cell.length_b   1.000
_cell.length_c   1.000
_cell.angle_alpha   90.00
_cell.angle_beta   90.00
_cell.angle_gamma   90.00
#
_symmetry.space_group_name_H-M   'P 1'
#
loop_
_entity.id
_entity.type
_entity.pdbx_description
1 polymer ?
#
loop_
_entity_poly.entity_id
_entity_poly.type
_entity_poly.pdbx_seq_one_letter_code
_entity_poly.pdbx_strand_id
1 'polypeptide(L)'
;MNEIKSKSVTLQVSRIHSLGWWLGNSDENVAKGTALGSDFTENVYSPSAAGLTGQYEHATDSWLEVEDKSNFEFWSHVGERFVIGMPDGDYPEWAIKEKPPEYDKEMQTILHEVNKWIIHNIELGKLYWNDEAIEMTVSDFNFTLPADHTFTQPPVKLAGYALRLIDNEWLQVEDHRGKLAYAKNRDSDYEIETLDVIPDNHTLLVPSEFDSWNVILKAWQYDQERERPAKVKNEKSWRDAQLSRVLNRIDEYEKDQGYLVELRTSPFTAEQYHQLLQDRKILSDYPGAENFPFVERPTLSRLV
;
A
#
# COMPACT_ATOMS: atom_id res chain seq x y z
N MET A 1 39.02 53.86 -32.82
CA MET A 1 38.51 53.88 -34.22
C MET A 1 39.72 53.80 -35.13
N ASN A 2 39.72 52.90 -36.12
CA ASN A 2 40.90 52.64 -36.94
C ASN A 2 41.27 53.85 -37.82
N GLU A 3 42.56 54.12 -37.95
CA GLU A 3 43.06 55.29 -38.68
C GLU A 3 43.00 55.11 -40.21
N ILE A 4 42.69 56.19 -40.93
CA ILE A 4 42.73 56.22 -42.41
C ILE A 4 44.18 56.16 -42.88
N LYS A 5 44.51 55.24 -43.79
CA LYS A 5 45.87 55.06 -44.29
C LYS A 5 46.14 55.96 -45.50
N SER A 6 47.26 56.70 -45.48
CA SER A 6 47.65 57.65 -46.54
C SER A 6 48.28 57.00 -47.79
N LYS A 7 48.57 55.70 -47.72
CA LYS A 7 49.07 54.85 -48.80
C LYS A 7 48.47 53.44 -48.65
N SER A 8 48.42 52.67 -49.73
CA SER A 8 48.02 51.27 -49.65
C SER A 8 49.06 50.48 -48.86
N VAL A 9 48.62 49.67 -47.91
CA VAL A 9 49.48 48.94 -46.98
C VAL A 9 48.85 47.60 -46.60
N THR A 10 49.69 46.59 -46.38
CA THR A 10 49.30 45.31 -45.77
C THR A 10 49.61 45.39 -44.28
N LEU A 11 48.62 45.11 -43.45
CA LEU A 11 48.74 45.17 -41.99
C LEU A 11 48.51 43.77 -41.41
N GLN A 12 49.36 43.39 -40.45
CA GLN A 12 49.08 42.26 -39.58
C GLN A 12 48.04 42.71 -38.55
N VAL A 13 46.93 42.00 -38.47
CA VAL A 13 45.77 42.38 -37.66
C VAL A 13 45.19 41.18 -36.94
N SER A 14 44.50 41.45 -35.83
CA SER A 14 43.62 40.48 -35.21
C SER A 14 42.19 40.68 -35.70
N ARG A 15 41.53 39.57 -36.05
CA ARG A 15 40.11 39.52 -36.41
C ARG A 15 39.26 39.44 -35.16
N ILE A 16 38.18 40.21 -35.13
CA ILE A 16 37.33 40.39 -33.96
C ILE A 16 35.88 40.06 -34.33
N HIS A 17 35.24 39.20 -33.56
CA HIS A 17 33.80 38.94 -33.64
C HIS A 17 33.01 40.20 -33.22
N SER A 18 31.73 40.29 -33.59
CA SER A 18 30.87 41.42 -33.17
C SER A 18 30.73 41.60 -31.65
N LEU A 19 31.11 40.59 -30.87
CA LEU A 19 31.13 40.60 -29.39
C LEU A 19 32.52 40.85 -28.80
N GLY A 20 33.51 41.19 -29.62
CA GLY A 20 34.89 41.45 -29.17
C GLY A 20 35.81 40.23 -29.16
N TRP A 21 35.31 39.02 -29.43
CA TRP A 21 36.12 37.80 -29.37
C TRP A 21 37.16 37.71 -30.49
N TRP A 22 38.39 37.33 -30.13
CA TRP A 22 39.44 37.04 -31.08
C TRP A 22 39.09 35.84 -31.98
N LEU A 23 39.21 36.02 -33.30
CA LEU A 23 38.93 35.00 -34.32
C LEU A 23 40.19 34.52 -35.06
N GLY A 24 41.37 34.91 -34.58
CA GLY A 24 42.66 34.65 -35.25
C GLY A 24 43.29 35.90 -35.84
N ASN A 25 44.54 35.75 -36.25
CA ASN A 25 45.32 36.82 -36.89
C ASN A 25 45.36 36.61 -38.41
N SER A 26 45.37 37.70 -39.17
CA SER A 26 45.50 37.70 -40.62
C SER A 26 46.27 38.91 -41.15
N ASP A 27 46.71 38.83 -42.40
CA ASP A 27 47.21 39.98 -43.16
C ASP A 27 46.06 40.63 -43.93
N GLU A 28 45.79 41.90 -43.67
CA GLU A 28 44.75 42.67 -44.37
C GLU A 28 45.32 43.80 -45.22
N ASN A 29 44.79 43.94 -46.44
CA ASN A 29 45.18 45.00 -47.36
C ASN A 29 44.25 46.20 -47.24
N VAL A 30 44.78 47.33 -46.76
CA VAL A 30 44.03 48.60 -46.65
C VAL A 30 44.44 49.52 -47.78
N ALA A 31 43.48 49.93 -48.61
CA ALA A 31 43.72 50.84 -49.72
C ALA A 31 44.04 52.26 -49.24
N LYS A 32 44.79 53.00 -50.06
CA LYS A 32 45.01 54.43 -49.83
C LYS A 32 43.67 55.18 -49.70
N GLY A 33 43.50 55.93 -48.60
CA GLY A 33 42.32 56.73 -48.33
C GLY A 33 41.18 55.97 -47.63
N THR A 34 41.36 54.70 -47.27
CA THR A 34 40.41 53.93 -46.46
C THR A 34 40.98 53.58 -45.08
N ALA A 35 40.13 53.09 -44.18
CA ALA A 35 40.53 52.57 -42.88
C ALA A 35 40.21 51.07 -42.80
N LEU A 36 40.82 50.41 -41.84
CA LEU A 36 40.54 49.02 -41.50
C LEU A 36 39.11 48.89 -40.93
N GLY A 37 38.40 47.80 -41.29
CA GLY A 37 37.06 47.51 -40.76
C GLY A 37 37.02 47.41 -39.24
N SER A 38 35.87 47.64 -38.62
CA SER A 38 35.71 47.58 -37.16
C SER A 38 35.86 46.17 -36.58
N ASP A 39 35.79 45.16 -37.45
CA ASP A 39 36.02 43.74 -37.20
C ASP A 39 37.51 43.36 -37.16
N PHE A 40 38.42 44.35 -37.21
CA PHE A 40 39.85 44.13 -37.09
C PHE A 40 40.53 45.20 -36.23
N THR A 41 41.68 44.85 -35.64
CA THR A 41 42.57 45.76 -34.94
C THR A 41 44.04 45.51 -35.31
N GLU A 42 44.85 46.58 -35.36
CA GLU A 42 46.31 46.50 -35.48
C GLU A 42 46.98 46.11 -34.15
N ASN A 43 46.25 46.17 -33.03
CA ASN A 43 46.69 45.64 -31.74
C ASN A 43 46.59 44.11 -31.74
N VAL A 44 47.61 43.46 -32.30
CA VAL A 44 47.59 42.01 -32.53
C VAL A 44 47.62 41.24 -31.20
N TYR A 45 46.60 40.44 -30.97
CA TYR A 45 46.54 39.50 -29.85
C TYR A 45 47.35 38.23 -30.15
N SER A 46 48.01 37.72 -29.11
CA SER A 46 48.68 36.43 -29.11
C SER A 46 48.37 35.77 -27.76
N PRO A 47 47.66 34.62 -27.74
CA PRO A 47 47.36 33.92 -26.50
C PRO A 47 48.64 33.58 -25.73
N SER A 48 48.63 33.81 -24.42
CA SER A 48 49.77 33.48 -23.56
C SER A 48 49.99 31.97 -23.39
N ALA A 49 48.93 31.19 -23.57
CA ALA A 49 48.94 29.72 -23.54
C ALA A 49 47.85 29.13 -24.45
N ALA A 50 47.95 27.82 -24.73
CA ALA A 50 46.89 27.09 -25.41
C ALA A 50 45.61 27.05 -24.57
N GLY A 51 44.44 27.21 -25.21
CA GLY A 51 43.14 27.23 -24.55
C GLY A 51 42.72 28.61 -24.01
N LEU A 52 43.48 29.67 -24.29
CA LEU A 52 43.11 31.05 -23.97
C LEU A 52 42.64 31.80 -25.22
N THR A 53 41.74 32.76 -25.02
CA THR A 53 41.30 33.71 -26.04
C THR A 53 41.18 35.11 -25.48
N GLY A 54 41.07 36.10 -26.36
CA GLY A 54 41.00 37.51 -25.97
C GLY A 54 39.62 38.10 -26.26
N GLN A 55 39.12 38.92 -25.34
CA GLN A 55 38.04 39.87 -25.59
C GLN A 55 38.63 41.26 -25.81
N TYR A 56 38.35 41.86 -26.95
CA TYR A 56 38.84 43.18 -27.32
C TYR A 56 37.92 44.28 -26.81
N GLU A 57 38.48 45.23 -26.05
CA GLU A 57 37.79 46.45 -25.60
C GLU A 57 38.16 47.62 -26.51
N HIS A 58 37.18 48.07 -27.31
CA HIS A 58 37.37 49.15 -28.28
C HIS A 58 37.64 50.51 -27.62
N ALA A 59 37.13 50.74 -26.41
CA ALA A 59 37.28 52.01 -25.72
C ALA A 59 38.73 52.25 -25.24
N THR A 60 39.42 51.18 -24.85
CA THR A 60 40.76 51.24 -24.26
C THR A 60 41.85 50.70 -25.18
N ASP A 61 41.48 50.15 -26.34
CA ASP A 61 42.41 49.47 -27.27
C ASP A 61 43.26 48.43 -26.53
N SER A 62 42.58 47.51 -25.85
CA SER A 62 43.22 46.49 -25.03
C SER A 62 42.51 45.15 -25.09
N TRP A 63 43.27 44.08 -24.88
CA TRP A 63 42.76 42.72 -24.79
C TRP A 63 42.61 42.29 -23.33
N LEU A 64 41.46 41.71 -23.01
CA LEU A 64 41.25 40.93 -21.79
C LEU A 64 41.40 39.45 -22.15
N GLU A 65 42.43 38.80 -21.63
CA GLU A 65 42.66 37.37 -21.84
C GLU A 65 41.80 36.55 -20.87
N VAL A 66 41.11 35.55 -21.41
CA VAL A 66 40.23 34.62 -20.68
C VAL A 66 40.45 33.19 -21.16
N GLU A 67 40.06 32.23 -20.34
CA GLU A 67 39.98 30.83 -20.76
C GLU A 67 38.91 30.67 -21.84
N ASP A 68 39.22 29.99 -22.93
CA ASP A 68 38.26 29.67 -23.98
C ASP A 68 37.43 28.44 -23.58
N LYS A 69 36.30 28.70 -22.93
CA LYS A 69 35.36 27.65 -22.52
C LYS A 69 34.43 27.20 -23.63
N SER A 70 34.54 27.72 -24.86
CA SER A 70 33.55 27.47 -25.93
C SER A 70 33.35 25.98 -26.25
N ASN A 71 34.39 25.17 -26.06
CA ASN A 71 34.37 23.71 -26.28
C ASN A 71 34.22 22.88 -25.00
N PHE A 72 33.99 23.51 -23.85
CA PHE A 72 33.80 22.78 -22.59
C PHE A 72 32.49 22.02 -22.64
N GLU A 73 32.59 20.70 -22.48
CA GLU A 73 31.46 19.79 -22.56
C GLU A 73 30.68 19.74 -21.24
N PHE A 74 29.38 19.51 -21.36
CA PHE A 74 28.51 19.13 -20.26
C PHE A 74 27.35 18.26 -20.76
N TRP A 75 26.63 17.66 -19.84
CA TRP A 75 25.55 16.73 -20.15
C TRP A 75 24.25 17.10 -19.42
N SER A 76 23.11 16.75 -20.02
CA SER A 76 21.82 16.72 -19.33
C SER A 76 21.69 15.49 -18.45
N HIS A 77 20.68 15.46 -17.59
CA HIS A 77 20.39 14.30 -16.72
C HIS A 77 20.14 12.99 -17.46
N VAL A 78 19.85 13.01 -18.77
CA VAL A 78 19.67 11.82 -19.63
C VAL A 78 20.89 11.53 -20.54
N GLY A 79 22.02 12.18 -20.29
CA GLY A 79 23.28 11.93 -21.02
C GLY A 79 23.39 12.60 -22.39
N GLU A 80 22.51 13.55 -22.72
CA GLU A 80 22.65 14.35 -23.94
C GLU A 80 23.83 15.32 -23.80
N ARG A 81 24.69 15.39 -24.82
CA ARG A 81 25.94 16.19 -24.82
C ARG A 81 25.69 17.61 -25.32
N PHE A 82 26.25 18.57 -24.60
CA PHE A 82 26.26 20.00 -24.93
C PHE A 82 27.68 20.58 -24.83
N VAL A 83 27.85 21.79 -25.36
CA VAL A 83 29.06 22.62 -25.20
C VAL A 83 28.65 24.05 -24.83
N ILE A 84 29.50 24.79 -24.11
CA ILE A 84 29.18 26.16 -23.67
C ILE A 84 28.99 27.11 -24.87
N GLY A 85 29.74 26.92 -25.94
CA GLY A 85 29.56 27.64 -27.21
C GLY A 85 30.04 29.09 -27.23
N MET A 86 30.43 29.65 -26.07
CA MET A 86 31.05 30.97 -25.94
C MET A 86 32.28 30.90 -25.04
N PRO A 87 33.34 31.69 -25.29
CA PRO A 87 34.55 31.66 -24.49
C PRO A 87 34.37 31.95 -23.00
N ASP A 88 33.57 32.95 -22.66
CA ASP A 88 33.30 33.39 -21.29
C ASP A 88 32.02 32.80 -20.69
N GLY A 89 31.36 31.88 -21.40
CA GLY A 89 30.10 31.31 -20.94
C GLY A 89 30.26 30.48 -19.67
N ASP A 90 29.19 30.45 -18.87
CA ASP A 90 29.10 29.63 -17.68
C ASP A 90 28.27 28.36 -17.93
N TYR A 91 28.55 27.34 -17.12
CA TYR A 91 27.70 26.16 -17.09
C TYR A 91 26.29 26.52 -16.60
N PRO A 92 25.22 26.05 -17.26
CA PRO A 92 23.89 26.18 -16.70
C PRO A 92 23.79 25.42 -15.37
N GLU A 93 22.86 25.82 -14.49
CA GLU A 93 22.72 25.24 -13.14
C GLU A 93 22.49 23.72 -13.15
N TRP A 94 21.87 23.19 -14.21
CA TRP A 94 21.58 21.77 -14.37
C TRP A 94 22.73 20.96 -15.01
N ALA A 95 23.83 21.61 -15.40
CA ALA A 95 24.93 20.97 -16.12
C ALA A 95 25.61 19.89 -15.28
N ILE A 96 25.67 18.68 -15.84
CA ILE A 96 26.52 17.61 -15.32
C ILE A 96 27.85 17.69 -16.07
N LYS A 97 28.95 17.84 -15.34
CA LYS A 97 30.31 17.95 -15.90
C LYS A 97 31.01 16.61 -16.04
N GLU A 98 30.49 15.57 -15.40
CA GLU A 98 30.98 14.21 -15.52
C GLU A 98 30.44 13.58 -16.79
N LYS A 99 31.33 13.09 -17.66
CA LYS A 99 30.96 12.40 -18.88
C LYS A 99 30.19 11.11 -18.53
N PRO A 100 29.05 10.81 -19.18
CA PRO A 100 28.35 9.56 -18.97
C PRO A 100 29.23 8.36 -19.38
N PRO A 101 29.13 7.22 -18.66
CA PRO A 101 29.76 5.97 -19.08
C PRO A 101 29.28 5.53 -20.46
N GLU A 102 30.06 4.67 -21.11
CA GLU A 102 29.63 4.02 -22.36
C GLU A 102 28.53 2.99 -22.06
N TYR A 103 27.49 2.98 -22.91
CA TYR A 103 26.35 2.08 -22.80
C TYR A 103 25.79 1.76 -24.20
N ASP A 104 25.03 0.68 -24.30
CA ASP A 104 24.36 0.30 -25.54
C ASP A 104 23.08 1.13 -25.72
N LYS A 105 23.08 2.08 -26.66
CA LYS A 105 21.94 2.98 -26.88
C LYS A 105 20.70 2.30 -27.46
N GLU A 106 20.82 1.08 -27.98
CA GLU A 106 19.68 0.31 -28.51
C GLU A 106 19.00 -0.51 -27.40
N MET A 107 19.78 -0.93 -26.40
CA MET A 107 19.34 -1.85 -25.35
C MET A 107 19.26 -1.20 -23.96
N GLN A 108 19.78 0.02 -23.81
CA GLN A 108 19.94 0.69 -22.52
C GLN A 108 19.68 2.19 -22.61
N THR A 109 19.27 2.76 -21.48
CA THR A 109 19.20 4.20 -21.24
C THR A 109 20.11 4.58 -20.09
N ILE A 110 20.35 5.89 -19.94
CA ILE A 110 21.16 6.41 -18.86
C ILE A 110 20.44 7.56 -18.16
N LEU A 111 20.59 7.62 -16.85
CA LEU A 111 20.03 8.66 -16.01
C LEU A 111 21.05 9.07 -14.94
N HIS A 112 21.21 10.35 -14.71
CA HIS A 112 22.06 10.87 -13.65
C HIS A 112 21.23 11.12 -12.39
N GLU A 113 21.45 10.30 -11.36
CA GLU A 113 20.76 10.38 -10.07
C GLU A 113 21.79 10.50 -8.95
N VAL A 114 21.56 11.42 -8.00
CA VAL A 114 22.37 11.53 -6.76
C VAL A 114 23.89 11.48 -7.04
N ASN A 115 24.36 12.37 -7.91
CA ASN A 115 25.78 12.52 -8.28
C ASN A 115 26.43 11.25 -8.86
N LYS A 116 25.66 10.41 -9.56
CA LYS A 116 26.19 9.27 -10.32
C LYS A 116 25.33 8.98 -11.54
N TRP A 117 25.97 8.42 -12.56
CA TRP A 117 25.29 7.85 -13.71
C TRP A 117 24.77 6.44 -13.39
N ILE A 118 23.51 6.17 -13.74
CA ILE A 118 22.87 4.86 -13.64
C ILE A 118 22.46 4.42 -15.05
N ILE A 119 22.91 3.22 -15.44
CA ILE A 119 22.53 2.59 -16.70
C ILE A 119 21.34 1.67 -16.43
N HIS A 120 20.26 1.85 -17.20
CA HIS A 120 19.07 1.00 -17.15
C HIS A 120 18.98 0.18 -18.42
N ASN A 121 18.61 -1.10 -18.31
CA ASN A 121 18.23 -1.88 -19.48
C ASN A 121 16.83 -1.49 -19.94
N ILE A 122 16.61 -1.45 -21.24
CA ILE A 122 15.30 -1.22 -21.85
C ILE A 122 14.53 -2.54 -21.77
N GLU A 123 13.70 -2.67 -20.72
CA GLU A 123 12.88 -3.86 -20.46
C GLU A 123 11.41 -3.64 -20.87
N LEU A 124 11.13 -2.62 -21.70
CA LEU A 124 9.78 -2.25 -22.11
C LEU A 124 8.99 -3.46 -22.66
N GLY A 125 7.77 -3.62 -22.18
CA GLY A 125 6.89 -4.72 -22.57
C GLY A 125 7.17 -6.05 -21.86
N LYS A 126 8.26 -6.16 -21.08
CA LYS A 126 8.52 -7.36 -20.27
C LYS A 126 7.50 -7.47 -19.13
N LEU A 127 7.08 -8.69 -18.87
CA LEU A 127 6.18 -9.00 -17.76
C LEU A 127 6.96 -9.12 -16.45
N TYR A 128 6.34 -8.66 -15.38
CA TYR A 128 6.79 -8.87 -14.01
C TYR A 128 5.57 -9.04 -13.10
N TRP A 129 5.79 -9.56 -11.90
CA TRP A 129 4.72 -9.88 -10.96
C TRP A 129 5.03 -9.28 -9.58
N ASN A 130 3.98 -8.88 -8.86
CA ASN A 130 4.08 -8.53 -7.44
C ASN A 130 4.08 -9.79 -6.57
N ASP A 131 4.07 -9.61 -5.26
CA ASP A 131 4.05 -10.68 -4.27
C ASP A 131 2.79 -11.55 -4.30
N GLU A 132 1.68 -11.09 -4.86
CA GLU A 132 0.43 -11.85 -5.01
C GLU A 132 0.23 -12.47 -6.41
N ALA A 133 1.29 -12.52 -7.23
CA ALA A 133 1.24 -13.04 -8.60
C ALA A 133 0.34 -12.23 -9.56
N ILE A 134 0.11 -10.95 -9.27
CA ILE A 134 -0.53 -10.01 -10.18
C ILE A 134 0.45 -9.65 -11.30
N GLU A 135 0.06 -9.93 -12.54
CA GLU A 135 0.83 -9.62 -13.73
C GLU A 135 0.82 -8.13 -14.05
N MET A 136 2.00 -7.59 -14.35
CA MET A 136 2.23 -6.21 -14.77
C MET A 136 3.23 -6.18 -15.92
N THR A 137 3.30 -5.03 -16.59
CA THR A 137 4.16 -4.81 -17.75
C THR A 137 5.05 -3.61 -17.54
N VAL A 138 6.33 -3.73 -17.86
CA VAL A 138 7.26 -2.59 -17.80
C VAL A 138 6.87 -1.56 -18.86
N SER A 139 6.54 -0.34 -18.41
CA SER A 139 6.10 0.77 -19.25
C SER A 139 7.12 1.91 -19.37
N ASP A 140 8.14 1.93 -18.51
CA ASP A 140 9.12 3.01 -18.42
C ASP A 140 10.50 2.57 -18.91
N PHE A 141 11.22 3.46 -19.60
CA PHE A 141 12.57 3.19 -20.09
C PHE A 141 13.60 3.05 -18.96
N ASN A 142 13.46 3.83 -17.89
CA ASN A 142 14.36 3.83 -16.74
C ASN A 142 13.76 3.00 -15.60
N PHE A 143 13.29 1.78 -15.92
CA PHE A 143 12.59 0.95 -14.96
C PHE A 143 13.56 0.33 -13.96
N THR A 144 13.15 0.34 -12.69
CA THR A 144 13.78 -0.44 -11.62
C THR A 144 12.71 -1.31 -11.01
N LEU A 145 12.97 -2.62 -10.94
CA LEU A 145 12.04 -3.56 -10.35
C LEU A 145 11.79 -3.17 -8.87
N PRO A 146 10.53 -2.92 -8.45
CA PRO A 146 10.26 -2.56 -7.06
C PRO A 146 10.62 -3.68 -6.09
N ALA A 147 10.74 -3.32 -4.81
CA ALA A 147 10.82 -4.32 -3.74
C ALA A 147 9.59 -5.25 -3.80
N ASP A 148 9.79 -6.53 -3.48
CA ASP A 148 8.73 -7.57 -3.47
C ASP A 148 8.14 -7.91 -4.86
N HIS A 149 8.86 -7.58 -5.93
CA HIS A 149 8.49 -7.96 -7.29
C HIS A 149 9.53 -8.89 -7.91
N THR A 150 9.11 -9.65 -8.92
CA THR A 150 9.99 -10.56 -9.65
C THR A 150 9.70 -10.58 -11.15
N PHE A 151 10.74 -10.81 -11.95
CA PHE A 151 10.61 -11.18 -13.37
C PHE A 151 10.38 -12.69 -13.56
N THR A 152 10.43 -13.47 -12.48
CA THR A 152 10.19 -14.91 -12.54
C THR A 152 8.69 -15.18 -12.55
N GLN A 153 8.21 -15.78 -13.63
CA GLN A 153 6.80 -16.12 -13.79
C GLN A 153 6.29 -17.02 -12.64
N PRO A 154 5.11 -16.73 -12.07
CA PRO A 154 4.49 -17.59 -11.06
C PRO A 154 4.17 -18.98 -11.62
N PRO A 155 4.29 -20.04 -10.79
CA PRO A 155 3.92 -21.39 -11.19
C PRO A 155 2.39 -21.54 -11.32
N VAL A 156 1.93 -22.71 -11.75
CA VAL A 156 0.49 -23.00 -11.81
C VAL A 156 -0.09 -23.07 -10.38
N LYS A 157 -1.14 -22.29 -10.13
CA LYS A 157 -1.86 -22.26 -8.85
C LYS A 157 -2.62 -23.57 -8.59
N LEU A 158 -2.47 -24.14 -7.39
CA LEU A 158 -3.24 -25.30 -6.98
C LEU A 158 -4.66 -24.91 -6.54
N ALA A 159 -5.62 -25.83 -6.69
CA ALA A 159 -7.00 -25.58 -6.26
C ALA A 159 -7.06 -25.40 -4.72
N GLY A 160 -7.66 -24.29 -4.27
CA GLY A 160 -7.73 -23.93 -2.84
C GLY A 160 -6.47 -23.26 -2.29
N TYR A 161 -5.49 -22.95 -3.14
CA TYR A 161 -4.27 -22.23 -2.78
C TYR A 161 -4.16 -20.92 -3.57
N ALA A 162 -3.37 -20.01 -3.02
CA ALA A 162 -2.89 -18.80 -3.66
C ALA A 162 -1.36 -18.81 -3.75
N LEU A 163 -0.82 -18.01 -4.65
CA LEU A 163 0.62 -17.86 -4.82
C LEU A 163 1.08 -16.64 -4.06
N ARG A 164 2.19 -16.77 -3.35
CA ARG A 164 2.85 -15.66 -2.67
C ARG A 164 4.34 -15.69 -2.96
N LEU A 165 4.92 -14.55 -3.31
CA LEU A 165 6.36 -14.37 -3.41
C LEU A 165 6.91 -14.11 -2.01
N ILE A 166 7.73 -15.02 -1.49
CA ILE A 166 8.37 -14.88 -0.18
C ILE A 166 9.84 -15.19 -0.38
N ASP A 167 10.73 -14.30 0.07
CA ASP A 167 12.18 -14.44 -0.09
C ASP A 167 12.61 -14.72 -1.54
N ASN A 168 11.93 -14.07 -2.50
CA ASN A 168 12.13 -14.21 -3.94
C ASN A 168 11.82 -15.61 -4.50
N GLU A 169 11.05 -16.42 -3.78
CA GLU A 169 10.54 -17.72 -4.21
C GLU A 169 9.01 -17.77 -4.19
N TRP A 170 8.41 -18.44 -5.17
CA TRP A 170 6.97 -18.64 -5.23
C TRP A 170 6.54 -19.77 -4.31
N LEU A 171 5.76 -19.43 -3.29
CA LEU A 171 5.14 -20.38 -2.37
C LEU A 171 3.64 -20.49 -2.62
N GLN A 172 3.09 -21.69 -2.41
CA GLN A 172 1.64 -21.94 -2.41
C GLN A 172 1.15 -21.83 -0.98
N VAL A 173 0.26 -20.88 -0.70
CA VAL A 173 -0.36 -20.67 0.61
C VAL A 173 -1.84 -21.03 0.53
N GLU A 174 -2.42 -21.60 1.59
CA GLU A 174 -3.84 -21.94 1.59
C GLU A 174 -4.68 -20.66 1.40
N ASP A 175 -5.61 -20.69 0.44
CA ASP A 175 -6.48 -19.55 0.17
C ASP A 175 -7.75 -19.70 1.02
N HIS A 176 -7.85 -18.85 2.03
CA HIS A 176 -8.99 -18.81 2.93
C HIS A 176 -9.90 -17.62 2.66
N ARG A 177 -9.63 -16.82 1.63
CA ARG A 177 -10.43 -15.64 1.32
C ARG A 177 -11.88 -16.02 1.03
N GLY A 178 -12.81 -15.18 1.49
CA GLY A 178 -14.25 -15.43 1.42
C GLY A 178 -14.77 -16.46 2.44
N LYS A 179 -13.92 -17.03 3.30
CA LYS A 179 -14.35 -17.84 4.45
C LYS A 179 -14.47 -16.96 5.70
N LEU A 180 -15.32 -17.38 6.63
CA LEU A 180 -15.43 -16.78 7.95
C LEU A 180 -14.38 -17.36 8.91
N ALA A 181 -13.63 -16.47 9.56
CA ALA A 181 -12.80 -16.78 10.72
C ALA A 181 -13.61 -16.49 12.00
N TYR A 182 -13.80 -17.52 12.82
CA TYR A 182 -14.57 -17.46 14.05
C TYR A 182 -13.68 -17.11 15.23
N ALA A 183 -14.08 -16.12 16.03
CA ALA A 183 -13.32 -15.69 17.19
C ALA A 183 -13.44 -16.72 18.31
N LYS A 184 -12.31 -17.21 18.83
CA LYS A 184 -12.24 -18.23 19.90
C LYS A 184 -12.93 -17.78 21.20
N ASN A 185 -13.02 -16.46 21.43
CA ASN A 185 -13.76 -15.84 22.55
C ASN A 185 -15.25 -15.59 22.27
N ARG A 186 -15.70 -15.73 21.01
CA ARG A 186 -17.06 -15.43 20.51
C ARG A 186 -17.41 -13.93 20.44
N ASP A 187 -16.42 -13.04 20.38
CA ASP A 187 -16.67 -11.59 20.37
C ASP A 187 -16.92 -11.02 18.98
N SER A 188 -16.06 -11.32 18.00
CA SER A 188 -16.16 -10.74 16.65
C SER A 188 -15.56 -11.65 15.59
N ASP A 189 -16.42 -12.33 14.84
CA ASP A 189 -16.02 -13.08 13.64
C ASP A 189 -15.73 -12.11 12.49
N TYR A 190 -14.92 -12.52 11.50
CA TYR A 190 -14.65 -11.71 10.32
C TYR A 190 -14.51 -12.56 9.04
N GLU A 191 -14.83 -11.96 7.90
CA GLU A 191 -14.58 -12.57 6.58
C GLU A 191 -13.12 -12.34 6.20
N ILE A 192 -12.43 -13.40 5.80
CA ILE A 192 -11.03 -13.32 5.40
C ILE A 192 -10.97 -12.67 4.01
N GLU A 193 -10.31 -11.52 3.91
CA GLU A 193 -10.16 -10.76 2.66
C GLU A 193 -8.73 -10.86 2.09
N THR A 194 -7.74 -11.08 2.95
CA THR A 194 -6.32 -11.14 2.58
C THR A 194 -5.74 -12.55 2.71
N LEU A 195 -4.55 -12.76 2.14
CA LEU A 195 -3.79 -14.01 2.24
C LEU A 195 -2.91 -14.08 3.51
N ASP A 196 -3.25 -13.31 4.52
CA ASP A 196 -2.48 -13.27 5.76
C ASP A 196 -2.80 -14.45 6.68
N VAL A 197 -1.89 -14.71 7.59
CA VAL A 197 -2.06 -15.75 8.60
C VAL A 197 -3.26 -15.40 9.48
N ILE A 198 -4.19 -16.34 9.61
CA ILE A 198 -5.33 -16.19 10.53
C ILE A 198 -4.76 -15.99 11.94
N PRO A 199 -5.09 -14.88 12.63
CA PRO A 199 -4.61 -14.63 13.97
C PRO A 199 -4.96 -15.77 14.94
N ASP A 200 -4.08 -16.05 15.92
CA ASP A 200 -4.31 -17.17 16.85
C ASP A 200 -5.54 -16.99 17.75
N ASN A 201 -6.16 -15.81 17.82
CA ASN A 201 -7.46 -15.66 18.49
C ASN A 201 -8.66 -16.12 17.62
N HIS A 202 -8.44 -16.59 16.40
CA HIS A 202 -9.49 -17.06 15.48
C HIS A 202 -9.25 -18.49 14.98
N THR A 203 -10.30 -19.09 14.44
CA THR A 203 -10.28 -20.44 13.86
C THR A 203 -11.23 -20.53 12.67
N LEU A 204 -10.94 -21.42 11.72
CA LEU A 204 -11.88 -21.75 10.62
C LEU A 204 -12.95 -22.76 11.05
N LEU A 205 -12.84 -23.32 12.26
CA LEU A 205 -13.84 -24.24 12.78
C LEU A 205 -15.11 -23.47 13.12
N VAL A 206 -16.24 -23.92 12.60
CA VAL A 206 -17.55 -23.33 12.89
C VAL A 206 -18.00 -23.78 14.29
N PRO A 207 -18.38 -22.88 15.20
CA PRO A 207 -18.93 -23.27 16.49
C PRO A 207 -20.42 -23.61 16.42
N SER A 208 -20.89 -24.45 17.35
CA SER A 208 -22.32 -24.57 17.65
C SER A 208 -22.80 -23.42 18.55
N GLU A 209 -24.12 -23.36 18.79
CA GLU A 209 -24.77 -22.30 19.57
C GLU A 209 -24.21 -22.17 21.00
N PHE A 210 -23.97 -23.30 21.67
CA PHE A 210 -23.54 -23.35 23.08
C PHE A 210 -22.08 -23.80 23.25
N ASP A 211 -21.26 -23.71 22.21
CA ASP A 211 -19.86 -24.11 22.31
C ASP A 211 -18.96 -22.99 22.85
N SER A 212 -17.97 -23.39 23.65
CA SER A 212 -16.80 -22.59 24.02
C SER A 212 -15.53 -23.20 23.44
N TRP A 213 -14.53 -22.36 23.15
CA TRP A 213 -13.26 -22.83 22.62
C TRP A 213 -12.47 -23.57 23.71
N ASN A 214 -12.13 -24.84 23.45
CA ASN A 214 -11.24 -25.60 24.31
C ASN A 214 -9.80 -25.49 23.81
N VAL A 215 -8.95 -24.77 24.57
CA VAL A 215 -7.54 -24.53 24.21
C VAL A 215 -6.70 -25.81 24.15
N ILE A 216 -7.02 -26.81 24.99
CA ILE A 216 -6.29 -28.08 25.05
C ILE A 216 -6.62 -28.94 23.83
N LEU A 217 -7.91 -29.05 23.49
CA LEU A 217 -8.39 -29.82 22.33
C LEU A 217 -8.21 -29.07 21.01
N LYS A 218 -7.93 -27.76 21.05
CA LYS A 218 -7.93 -26.85 19.90
C LYS A 218 -9.19 -26.99 19.05
N ALA A 219 -10.34 -27.10 19.73
CA ALA A 219 -11.63 -27.32 19.10
C ALA A 219 -12.76 -26.71 19.93
N TRP A 220 -13.92 -26.52 19.29
CA TRP A 220 -15.16 -26.17 19.97
C TRP A 220 -15.64 -27.33 20.82
N GLN A 221 -16.08 -27.03 22.05
CA GLN A 221 -16.67 -27.99 22.97
C GLN A 221 -17.93 -27.38 23.59
N TYR A 222 -18.96 -28.21 23.71
CA TYR A 222 -20.20 -27.84 24.40
C TYR A 222 -19.93 -27.28 25.80
N ASP A 223 -20.49 -26.11 26.07
CA ASP A 223 -20.37 -25.40 27.34
C ASP A 223 -21.76 -25.23 27.97
N GLN A 224 -21.97 -25.98 29.05
CA GLN A 224 -23.23 -25.97 29.80
C GLN A 224 -23.56 -24.57 30.35
N GLU A 225 -22.57 -23.74 30.66
CA GLU A 225 -22.81 -22.38 31.16
C GLU A 225 -23.31 -21.43 30.07
N ARG A 226 -22.95 -21.68 28.80
CA ARG A 226 -23.52 -20.94 27.65
C ARG A 226 -24.98 -21.32 27.39
N GLU A 227 -25.35 -22.59 27.55
CA GLU A 227 -26.76 -23.02 27.40
C GLU A 227 -27.63 -22.55 28.57
N ARG A 228 -27.05 -22.42 29.78
CA ARG A 228 -27.78 -22.18 31.03
C ARG A 228 -28.84 -21.08 30.94
N PRO A 229 -28.59 -19.87 30.40
CA PRO A 229 -29.62 -18.82 30.32
C PRO A 229 -30.83 -19.21 29.45
N ALA A 230 -30.58 -19.83 28.29
CA ALA A 230 -31.63 -20.31 27.40
C ALA A 230 -32.44 -21.43 28.07
N LYS A 231 -31.75 -22.37 28.73
CA LYS A 231 -32.39 -23.46 29.47
C LYS A 231 -33.22 -22.95 30.66
N VAL A 232 -32.71 -21.97 31.43
CA VAL A 232 -33.45 -21.32 32.53
C VAL A 232 -34.76 -20.72 32.02
N LYS A 233 -34.70 -19.98 30.90
CA LYS A 233 -35.89 -19.38 30.30
C LYS A 233 -36.91 -20.44 29.87
N ASN A 234 -36.46 -21.49 29.20
CA ASN A 234 -37.30 -22.59 28.74
C ASN A 234 -37.96 -23.33 29.91
N GLU A 235 -37.20 -23.68 30.94
CA GLU A 235 -37.72 -24.41 32.11
C GLU A 235 -38.65 -23.56 32.97
N LYS A 236 -38.38 -22.26 33.14
CA LYS A 236 -39.33 -21.34 33.81
C LYS A 236 -40.63 -21.21 33.04
N SER A 237 -40.55 -21.12 31.70
CA SER A 237 -41.74 -20.99 30.84
C SER A 237 -42.62 -22.24 30.91
N TRP A 238 -42.00 -23.44 30.90
CA TRP A 238 -42.71 -24.69 31.13
C TRP A 238 -43.37 -24.72 32.52
N ARG A 239 -42.61 -24.37 33.57
CA ARG A 239 -43.11 -24.33 34.95
C ARG A 239 -44.30 -23.38 35.08
N ASP A 240 -44.20 -22.17 34.54
CA ASP A 240 -45.26 -21.15 34.62
C ASP A 240 -46.54 -21.63 33.93
N ALA A 241 -46.41 -22.29 32.77
CA ALA A 241 -47.55 -22.88 32.06
C ALA A 241 -48.24 -23.99 32.87
N GLN A 242 -47.48 -24.89 33.51
CA GLN A 242 -48.05 -25.92 34.37
C GLN A 242 -48.68 -25.32 35.64
N LEU A 243 -48.00 -24.38 36.28
CA LEU A 243 -48.46 -23.75 37.52
C LEU A 243 -49.77 -22.99 37.31
N SER A 244 -49.90 -22.25 36.19
CA SER A 244 -51.13 -21.55 35.83
C SER A 244 -52.33 -22.52 35.75
N ARG A 245 -52.13 -23.68 35.10
CA ARG A 245 -53.19 -24.68 34.99
C ARG A 245 -53.55 -25.31 36.34
N VAL A 246 -52.57 -25.63 37.18
CA VAL A 246 -52.79 -26.16 38.54
C VAL A 246 -53.54 -25.13 39.40
N LEU A 247 -53.15 -23.86 39.36
CA LEU A 247 -53.81 -22.78 40.09
C LEU A 247 -55.26 -22.60 39.66
N ASN A 248 -55.56 -22.72 38.36
CA ASN A 248 -56.95 -22.65 37.88
C ASN A 248 -57.82 -23.80 38.44
N ARG A 249 -57.28 -25.02 38.57
CA ARG A 249 -58.02 -26.16 39.16
C ARG A 249 -58.21 -26.02 40.66
N ILE A 250 -57.21 -25.49 41.37
CA ILE A 250 -57.31 -25.14 42.78
C ILE A 250 -58.42 -24.11 42.99
N ASP A 251 -58.41 -23.02 42.22
CA ASP A 251 -59.42 -21.95 42.28
C ASP A 251 -60.83 -22.46 41.96
N GLU A 252 -60.97 -23.34 40.96
CA GLU A 252 -62.23 -24.01 40.63
C GLU A 252 -62.78 -24.80 41.82
N TYR A 253 -61.95 -25.63 42.47
CA TYR A 253 -62.36 -26.40 43.65
C TYR A 253 -62.69 -25.51 44.84
N GLU A 254 -61.82 -24.54 45.17
CA GLU A 254 -61.98 -23.64 46.33
C GLU A 254 -63.26 -22.80 46.23
N LYS A 255 -63.55 -22.24 45.06
CA LYS A 255 -64.80 -21.50 44.82
C LYS A 255 -66.02 -22.40 44.93
N ASP A 256 -65.93 -23.61 44.38
CA ASP A 256 -67.04 -24.56 44.39
C ASP A 256 -67.42 -25.00 45.81
N GLN A 257 -66.46 -25.07 46.74
CA GLN A 257 -66.73 -25.32 48.16
C GLN A 257 -67.65 -24.27 48.81
N GLY A 258 -67.72 -23.06 48.25
CA GLY A 258 -68.61 -21.99 48.72
C GLY A 258 -70.09 -22.18 48.36
N TYR A 259 -70.42 -23.09 47.44
CA TYR A 259 -71.79 -23.40 47.07
C TYR A 259 -72.40 -24.49 47.95
N LEU A 260 -73.74 -24.53 47.98
CA LEU A 260 -74.51 -25.63 48.57
C LEU A 260 -74.06 -26.96 47.95
N VAL A 261 -73.96 -28.02 48.76
CA VAL A 261 -73.34 -29.30 48.39
C VAL A 261 -73.96 -29.90 47.13
N GLU A 262 -75.27 -29.78 46.98
CA GLU A 262 -76.04 -30.27 45.84
C GLU A 262 -75.84 -29.46 44.54
N LEU A 263 -75.27 -28.26 44.62
CA LEU A 263 -74.98 -27.38 43.48
C LEU A 263 -73.50 -27.38 43.08
N ARG A 264 -72.66 -28.14 43.78
CA ARG A 264 -71.23 -28.26 43.51
C ARG A 264 -70.98 -29.00 42.20
N THR A 265 -70.05 -28.49 41.42
CA THR A 265 -69.73 -29.00 40.07
C THR A 265 -68.25 -29.32 39.87
N SER A 266 -67.40 -29.02 40.85
CA SER A 266 -65.97 -29.32 40.74
C SER A 266 -65.76 -30.82 40.52
N PRO A 267 -64.95 -31.21 39.52
CA PRO A 267 -64.73 -32.62 39.21
C PRO A 267 -63.76 -33.31 40.19
N PHE A 268 -63.24 -32.60 41.20
CA PHE A 268 -62.17 -33.08 42.07
C PHE A 268 -62.66 -33.53 43.45
N THR A 269 -62.11 -34.64 43.95
CA THR A 269 -62.27 -35.05 45.35
C THR A 269 -61.34 -34.26 46.28
N ALA A 270 -61.55 -34.35 47.60
CA ALA A 270 -60.65 -33.74 48.58
C ALA A 270 -59.21 -34.27 48.46
N GLU A 271 -59.03 -35.56 48.16
CA GLU A 271 -57.72 -36.18 47.92
C GLU A 271 -57.06 -35.62 46.65
N GLN A 272 -57.82 -35.46 45.57
CA GLN A 272 -57.33 -34.87 44.32
C GLN A 272 -56.97 -33.39 44.49
N TYR A 273 -57.73 -32.65 45.31
CA TYR A 273 -57.40 -31.30 45.70
C TYR A 273 -56.07 -31.22 46.48
N HIS A 274 -55.86 -32.11 47.45
CA HIS A 274 -54.57 -32.21 48.14
C HIS A 274 -53.41 -32.51 47.17
N GLN A 275 -53.66 -33.33 46.16
CA GLN A 275 -52.67 -33.64 45.14
C GLN A 275 -52.34 -32.43 44.25
N LEU A 276 -53.33 -31.60 43.90
CA LEU A 276 -53.10 -30.30 43.22
C LEU A 276 -52.27 -29.33 44.08
N LEU A 277 -52.50 -29.30 45.40
CA LEU A 277 -51.67 -28.49 46.32
C LEU A 277 -50.22 -28.98 46.38
N GLN A 278 -49.99 -30.29 46.31
CA GLN A 278 -48.65 -30.87 46.20
C GLN A 278 -47.99 -30.48 44.89
N ASP A 279 -48.68 -30.61 43.75
CA ASP A 279 -48.19 -30.19 42.44
C ASP A 279 -47.82 -28.70 42.41
N ARG A 280 -48.66 -27.84 43.01
CA ARG A 280 -48.37 -26.40 43.17
C ARG A 280 -47.08 -26.17 43.94
N LYS A 281 -46.87 -26.88 45.04
CA LYS A 281 -45.64 -26.76 45.84
C LYS A 281 -44.42 -27.21 45.05
N ILE A 282 -44.50 -28.37 44.40
CA ILE A 282 -43.41 -28.93 43.58
C ILE A 282 -43.02 -27.95 42.46
N LEU A 283 -43.98 -27.39 41.74
CA LEU A 283 -43.73 -26.40 40.68
C LEU A 283 -43.15 -25.08 41.23
N SER A 284 -43.52 -24.69 42.45
CA SER A 284 -42.99 -23.49 43.10
C SER A 284 -41.53 -23.67 43.53
N ASP A 285 -41.18 -24.85 44.03
CA ASP A 285 -39.84 -25.18 44.51
C ASP A 285 -38.86 -25.50 43.37
N TYR A 286 -39.36 -25.93 42.20
CA TYR A 286 -38.55 -26.39 41.05
C TYR A 286 -37.41 -25.44 40.62
N PRO A 287 -37.60 -24.11 40.50
CA PRO A 287 -36.51 -23.19 40.13
C PRO A 287 -35.38 -23.11 41.17
N GLY A 288 -35.62 -23.56 42.39
CA GLY A 288 -34.63 -23.65 43.48
C GLY A 288 -33.98 -25.02 43.63
N ALA A 289 -34.28 -25.98 42.75
CA ALA A 289 -33.69 -27.31 42.79
C ALA A 289 -32.18 -27.27 42.52
N GLU A 290 -31.44 -28.19 43.14
CA GLU A 290 -30.02 -28.41 42.85
C GLU A 290 -29.86 -28.75 41.35
N ASN A 291 -28.89 -28.13 40.69
CA ASN A 291 -28.63 -28.24 39.25
C ASN A 291 -29.71 -27.68 38.31
N PHE A 292 -30.67 -26.89 38.80
CA PHE A 292 -31.53 -26.10 37.91
C PHE A 292 -30.68 -25.23 36.95
N PRO A 293 -30.96 -25.20 35.63
CA PRO A 293 -32.14 -25.73 34.92
C PRO A 293 -31.93 -27.09 34.23
N PHE A 294 -30.89 -27.85 34.60
CA PHE A 294 -30.52 -29.12 33.96
C PHE A 294 -31.01 -30.36 34.71
N VAL A 295 -31.74 -30.14 35.81
CA VAL A 295 -32.42 -31.20 36.55
C VAL A 295 -33.63 -31.71 35.75
N GLU A 296 -34.00 -32.98 35.95
CA GLU A 296 -35.24 -33.53 35.38
C GLU A 296 -36.47 -32.78 35.89
N ARG A 297 -37.46 -32.63 35.02
CA ARG A 297 -38.73 -32.00 35.39
C ARG A 297 -39.46 -32.84 36.44
N PRO A 298 -40.13 -32.22 37.41
CA PRO A 298 -40.88 -32.94 38.41
C PRO A 298 -42.05 -33.72 37.81
N THR A 299 -42.37 -34.85 38.42
CA THR A 299 -43.56 -35.64 38.08
C THR A 299 -44.79 -35.05 38.77
N LEU A 300 -45.79 -34.64 37.99
CA LEU A 300 -47.07 -34.10 38.47
C LEU A 300 -48.16 -35.18 38.49
N SER A 301 -49.25 -34.92 39.21
CA SER A 301 -50.36 -35.85 39.40
C SER A 301 -51.22 -36.16 38.18
N ARG A 302 -51.01 -35.45 37.06
CA ARG A 302 -51.79 -35.56 35.81
C ARG A 302 -53.28 -35.19 35.97
N LEU A 303 -53.63 -34.48 37.03
CA LEU A 303 -54.95 -33.85 37.19
C LEU A 303 -55.13 -32.61 36.28
N VAL A 304 -54.08 -32.28 35.52
CA VAL A 304 -53.91 -31.10 34.67
C VAL A 304 -53.22 -31.48 33.37
#